data_AF-A0A094IAW4-F1
#
_entry.id   AF-A0A094IAW4-F1
#
_cell.length_a   1.000
_cell.length_b   1.000
_cell.length_c   1.000
_cell.angle_alpha   90.00
_cell.angle_beta   90.00
_cell.angle_gamma   90.00
#
_symmetry.space_group_name_H-M   'P 1'
#
loop_
_entity.id
_entity.type
_entity.pdbx_description
1 polymer ?
#
loop_
_entity_poly.entity_id
_entity_poly.type
_entity_poly.pdbx_seq_one_letter_code
_entity_poly.pdbx_strand_id
1 'polypeptide(L)'
;MLVVGRAVSGLCIGIASTVVPVYQSEIAPKEIRGRVVALQQWAITWGILIQYFIQYGASHVGGGPDDPNQPESAFRIHWGLQIIPGIILGLSLFFLFRSPRWLARKNRWEDAIQVLADLHANGDIEHPKVLAEYIEIEKALRFEREEATSSARALFAPRMIRRVILGMSIQMW
;
A
#
# COMPACT_ATOMS: atom_id res chain seq x y z
N MET A 1 26.99 7.80 -1.94
CA MET A 1 25.74 7.82 -2.73
C MET A 1 24.81 6.64 -2.45
N LEU A 2 25.31 5.39 -2.36
CA LEU A 2 24.49 4.19 -2.15
C LEU A 2 23.68 4.19 -0.83
N VAL A 3 24.29 4.65 0.27
CA VAL A 3 23.62 4.78 1.59
C VAL A 3 22.46 5.77 1.56
N VAL A 4 22.64 6.92 0.91
CA VAL A 4 21.58 7.94 0.76
C VAL A 4 20.43 7.39 -0.09
N GLY A 5 20.74 6.71 -1.21
CA GLY A 5 19.72 6.07 -2.05
C GLY A 5 18.93 4.99 -1.30
N ARG A 6 19.60 4.21 -0.44
CA ARG A 6 18.96 3.22 0.45
C ARG A 6 18.05 3.87 1.49
N ALA A 7 18.47 4.97 2.10
CA ALA A 7 17.65 5.69 3.07
C ALA A 7 16.36 6.23 2.43
N VAL A 8 16.48 6.85 1.24
CA VAL A 8 15.32 7.35 0.49
C VAL A 8 14.41 6.20 0.08
N SER A 9 14.96 5.12 -0.47
CA SER A 9 14.19 3.94 -0.88
C SER A 9 13.46 3.29 0.30
N GLY A 10 14.11 3.16 1.46
CA GLY A 10 13.49 2.62 2.67
C GLY A 10 12.31 3.47 3.16
N LEU A 11 12.47 4.79 3.16
CA LEU A 11 11.37 5.71 3.49
C LEU A 11 10.19 5.56 2.54
N CYS A 12 10.45 5.52 1.22
CA CYS A 12 9.40 5.34 0.21
C CYS A 12 8.66 4.00 0.39
N ILE A 13 9.40 2.91 0.66
CA ILE A 13 8.81 1.59 0.89
C ILE A 13 7.95 1.60 2.16
N GLY A 14 8.39 2.27 3.24
CA GLY A 14 7.60 2.39 4.48
C GLY A 14 6.30 3.18 4.32
N ILE A 15 6.31 4.23 3.50
CA ILE A 15 5.08 4.96 3.16
C ILE A 15 4.17 4.09 2.30
N ALA A 16 4.73 3.41 1.28
CA ALA A 16 3.93 2.54 0.41
C ALA A 16 3.32 1.35 1.17
N SER A 17 4.05 0.73 2.09
CA SER A 17 3.58 -0.43 2.86
C SER A 17 2.43 -0.11 3.79
N THR A 18 2.31 1.15 4.22
CA THR A 18 1.20 1.61 5.07
C THR A 18 0.02 2.12 4.26
N VAL A 19 0.27 2.86 3.17
CA VAL A 19 -0.79 3.48 2.37
C VAL A 19 -1.51 2.48 1.46
N VAL A 20 -0.80 1.55 0.83
CA VAL A 20 -1.39 0.58 -0.10
C VAL A 20 -2.47 -0.31 0.54
N PRO A 21 -2.25 -0.96 1.70
CA PRO A 21 -3.30 -1.80 2.31
C PRO A 21 -4.49 -0.98 2.79
N VAL A 22 -4.27 0.27 3.24
CA VAL A 22 -5.35 1.19 3.59
C VAL A 22 -6.19 1.48 2.34
N TYR A 23 -5.56 1.91 1.25
CA TYR A 23 -6.25 2.17 -0.02
C TYR A 23 -7.04 0.95 -0.52
N GLN A 24 -6.43 -0.25 -0.51
CA GLN A 24 -7.13 -1.48 -0.90
C GLN A 24 -8.31 -1.80 0.01
N SER A 25 -8.18 -1.55 1.31
CA SER A 25 -9.28 -1.76 2.27
C SER A 25 -10.44 -0.80 2.09
N GLU A 26 -10.19 0.39 1.53
CA GLU A 26 -11.21 1.42 1.28
C GLU A 26 -11.99 1.19 -0.01
N ILE A 27 -11.39 0.50 -0.98
CA ILE A 27 -11.97 0.24 -2.30
C ILE A 27 -12.55 -1.16 -2.40
N ALA A 28 -12.07 -2.10 -1.58
CA ALA A 28 -12.56 -3.47 -1.62
C ALA A 28 -13.97 -3.60 -0.97
N PRO A 29 -14.87 -4.38 -1.60
CA PRO A 29 -16.15 -4.75 -1.01
C PRO A 29 -15.94 -5.41 0.36
N LYS A 30 -16.86 -5.16 1.28
CA LYS A 30 -16.79 -5.66 2.67
C LYS A 30 -16.60 -7.17 2.74
N GLU A 31 -17.19 -7.92 1.81
CA GLU A 31 -17.19 -9.38 1.77
C GLU A 31 -15.82 -9.96 1.38
N ILE A 32 -15.04 -9.27 0.55
CA ILE A 32 -13.78 -9.79 -0.02
C ILE A 32 -12.55 -8.99 0.42
N ARG A 33 -12.71 -7.97 1.25
CA ARG A 33 -11.64 -7.09 1.72
C ARG A 33 -10.42 -7.85 2.25
N GLY A 34 -10.64 -8.86 3.08
CA GLY A 34 -9.56 -9.70 3.62
C GLY A 34 -8.78 -10.43 2.52
N ARG A 35 -9.47 -10.90 1.48
CA ARG A 35 -8.83 -11.58 0.33
C ARG A 35 -8.01 -10.61 -0.51
N VAL A 36 -8.51 -9.40 -0.74
CA VAL A 36 -7.78 -8.36 -1.50
C VAL A 36 -6.47 -7.99 -0.79
N VAL A 37 -6.53 -7.77 0.52
CA VAL A 37 -5.33 -7.45 1.33
C VAL A 37 -4.37 -8.64 1.39
N ALA A 38 -4.88 -9.88 1.49
CA ALA A 38 -4.04 -11.08 1.45
C ALA A 38 -3.34 -11.26 0.08
N LEU A 39 -4.03 -10.95 -1.02
CA LEU A 39 -3.44 -10.97 -2.37
C LEU A 39 -2.28 -9.98 -2.50
N GLN A 40 -2.32 -8.83 -1.82
CA GLN A 40 -1.18 -7.91 -1.79
C GLN A 40 0.05 -8.56 -1.16
N GLN A 41 -0.09 -9.21 -0.02
CA GLN A 41 1.03 -9.90 0.63
C GLN A 41 1.55 -11.05 -0.23
N TRP A 42 0.64 -11.78 -0.88
CA TRP A 42 1.01 -12.81 -1.83
C TRP A 42 1.77 -12.27 -3.05
N ALA A 43 1.40 -11.09 -3.55
CA ALA A 43 2.15 -10.43 -4.63
C ALA A 43 3.55 -10.01 -4.18
N ILE A 44 3.71 -9.56 -2.93
CA ILE A 44 5.03 -9.20 -2.36
C ILE A 44 5.93 -10.43 -2.29
N THR A 45 5.42 -11.57 -1.81
CA THR A 45 6.23 -12.80 -1.73
C THR A 45 6.66 -13.31 -3.11
N TRP A 46 5.79 -13.26 -4.10
CA TRP A 46 6.14 -13.56 -5.49
C TRP A 46 7.18 -12.58 -6.06
N GLY A 47 7.05 -11.28 -5.78
CA GLY A 47 8.03 -10.28 -6.19
C GLY A 47 9.42 -10.56 -5.63
N ILE A 48 9.51 -10.92 -4.34
CA ILE A 48 10.76 -11.33 -3.68
C ILE A 48 11.33 -12.59 -4.33
N LEU A 49 10.50 -13.60 -4.59
CA LEU A 49 10.92 -14.84 -5.25
C LEU A 49 11.52 -14.60 -6.64
N ILE A 50 10.84 -13.81 -7.48
CA ILE A 50 11.32 -13.46 -8.82
C ILE A 50 12.65 -12.70 -8.72
N GLN A 51 12.75 -11.75 -7.78
CA GLN A 51 13.99 -11.00 -7.55
C GLN A 51 15.15 -11.91 -7.13
N TYR A 52 14.91 -12.94 -6.32
CA TYR A 52 15.95 -13.93 -5.98
C TYR A 52 16.46 -14.68 -7.21
N PHE A 53 15.59 -15.13 -8.11
CA PHE A 53 16.02 -15.80 -9.34
C PHE A 53 16.80 -14.88 -10.27
N ILE A 54 16.39 -13.62 -10.40
CA ILE A 54 17.15 -12.63 -11.16
C ILE A 54 18.50 -12.36 -10.48
N GLN A 55 18.53 -12.31 -9.14
CA GLN A 55 19.76 -12.12 -8.39
C GLN A 55 20.77 -13.22 -8.68
N TYR A 56 20.30 -14.47 -8.62
CA TYR A 56 21.06 -15.65 -8.98
C TYR A 56 21.49 -15.65 -10.45
N GLY A 57 20.62 -15.26 -11.38
CA GLY A 57 20.97 -15.17 -12.79
C GLY A 57 22.10 -14.19 -13.07
N ALA A 58 22.05 -12.98 -12.48
CA ALA A 58 23.09 -12.00 -12.70
C ALA A 58 24.36 -12.19 -11.83
N SER A 59 24.36 -13.09 -10.84
CA SER A 59 25.60 -13.48 -10.15
C SER A 59 26.54 -14.33 -11.02
N HIS A 60 26.02 -14.94 -12.10
CA HIS A 60 26.82 -15.69 -13.07
C HIS A 60 27.48 -14.79 -14.14
N VAL A 61 27.17 -13.49 -14.15
CA VAL A 61 27.72 -12.53 -15.11
C VAL A 61 29.10 -12.07 -14.64
N GLY A 62 30.16 -12.62 -15.23
CA GLY A 62 31.55 -12.16 -15.03
C GLY A 62 32.42 -13.03 -14.14
N GLY A 63 32.34 -14.36 -14.26
CA GLY A 63 33.25 -15.31 -13.59
C GLY A 63 32.57 -16.31 -12.67
N GLY A 64 31.34 -16.00 -12.24
CA GLY A 64 30.54 -16.84 -11.32
C GLY A 64 30.55 -16.31 -9.88
N PRO A 65 29.84 -16.97 -8.95
CA PRO A 65 29.74 -16.54 -7.55
C PRO A 65 31.06 -16.57 -6.77
N ASP A 66 32.01 -17.41 -7.20
CA ASP A 66 33.28 -17.67 -6.51
C ASP A 66 34.48 -16.89 -7.11
N ASP A 67 34.24 -16.02 -8.10
CA ASP A 67 35.31 -15.24 -8.72
C ASP A 67 35.66 -14.01 -7.85
N PRO A 68 36.93 -13.85 -7.40
CA PRO A 68 37.34 -12.70 -6.59
C PRO A 68 37.23 -11.36 -7.32
N ASN A 69 37.13 -11.34 -8.66
CA ASN A 69 37.02 -10.14 -9.48
C ASN A 69 35.60 -9.98 -10.07
N GLN A 70 34.57 -10.28 -9.30
CA GLN A 70 33.19 -10.13 -9.78
C GLN A 70 32.91 -8.66 -10.20
N PRO A 71 32.47 -8.42 -11.44
CA PRO A 71 32.29 -7.07 -11.94
C PRO A 71 31.11 -6.38 -11.26
N GLU A 72 31.25 -5.07 -11.03
CA GLU A 72 30.19 -4.20 -10.49
C GLU A 72 28.89 -4.24 -11.31
N SER A 73 28.93 -4.69 -12.56
CA SER A 73 27.76 -4.88 -13.40
C SER A 73 26.76 -5.86 -12.80
N ALA A 74 27.23 -6.89 -12.08
CA ALA A 74 26.36 -7.92 -11.49
C ALA A 74 25.30 -7.27 -10.59
N PHE A 75 25.70 -6.44 -9.62
CA PHE A 75 24.75 -5.80 -8.70
C PHE A 75 23.90 -4.70 -9.36
N ARG A 76 24.46 -3.99 -10.35
CA ARG A 76 23.76 -2.89 -11.03
C ARG A 76 22.60 -3.38 -11.88
N ILE A 77 22.73 -4.58 -12.48
CA ILE A 77 21.67 -5.21 -13.29
C ILE A 77 20.41 -5.43 -12.45
N HIS A 78 20.54 -5.97 -11.23
CA HIS A 78 19.37 -6.25 -10.38
C HIS A 78 18.64 -4.97 -9.95
N TRP A 79 19.40 -3.91 -9.66
CA TRP A 79 18.85 -2.61 -9.29
C TRP A 79 18.18 -1.91 -10.48
N GLY A 80 18.80 -1.99 -11.66
CA GLY A 80 18.25 -1.45 -12.90
C GLY A 80 16.93 -2.13 -13.27
N LEU A 81 16.85 -3.45 -13.11
CA LEU A 81 15.63 -4.20 -13.42
C LEU A 81 14.48 -3.86 -12.46
N GLN A 82 14.76 -3.57 -11.19
CA GLN A 82 13.72 -3.16 -10.21
C GLN A 82 13.03 -1.84 -10.60
N ILE A 83 13.68 -0.99 -11.39
CA ILE A 83 13.09 0.27 -11.87
C ILE A 83 11.89 0.02 -12.78
N ILE A 84 11.90 -1.07 -13.57
CA ILE A 84 10.83 -1.40 -14.53
C ILE A 84 9.46 -1.55 -13.86
N PRO A 85 9.27 -2.47 -12.88
CA PRO A 85 7.99 -2.56 -12.18
C PRO A 85 7.66 -1.28 -11.40
N GLY A 86 8.67 -0.53 -10.93
CA GLY A 86 8.46 0.76 -10.27
C GLY A 86 7.85 1.82 -11.20
N ILE A 87 8.32 1.91 -12.45
CA ILE A 87 7.75 2.81 -13.47
C ILE A 87 6.34 2.34 -13.85
N ILE A 88 6.14 1.04 -14.05
CA ILE A 88 4.82 0.47 -14.38
C ILE A 88 3.81 0.84 -13.29
N LEU A 89 4.18 0.66 -12.01
CA LEU A 89 3.34 1.06 -10.89
C LEU A 89 3.08 2.57 -10.90
N GLY A 90 4.13 3.38 -11.06
CA GLY A 90 4.02 4.84 -11.09
C GLY A 90 3.09 5.36 -12.18
N LEU A 91 3.12 4.76 -13.37
CA LEU A 91 2.20 5.08 -14.46
C LEU A 91 0.79 4.58 -14.18
N SER A 92 0.66 3.37 -13.60
CA SER A 92 -0.64 2.79 -13.24
C SER A 92 -1.40 3.63 -12.22
N LEU A 93 -0.70 4.32 -11.31
CA LEU A 93 -1.33 5.18 -10.31
C LEU A 93 -2.19 6.32 -10.91
N PHE A 94 -1.90 6.77 -12.14
CA PHE A 94 -2.70 7.81 -12.79
C PHE A 94 -4.08 7.31 -13.24
N PHE A 95 -4.24 6.00 -13.43
CA PHE A 95 -5.50 5.38 -13.88
C PHE A 95 -6.36 4.87 -12.71
N LEU A 96 -5.84 4.89 -11.48
CA LEU A 96 -6.55 4.38 -10.32
C LEU A 96 -7.60 5.37 -9.80
N PHE A 97 -8.75 4.84 -9.40
CA PHE A 97 -9.78 5.61 -8.70
C PHE A 97 -9.23 6.18 -7.39
N ARG A 98 -9.66 7.39 -7.04
CA ARG A 98 -9.33 7.99 -5.74
C ARG A 98 -10.12 7.29 -4.64
N SER A 99 -9.54 7.21 -3.44
CA SER A 99 -10.26 6.65 -2.28
C SER A 99 -11.54 7.46 -1.96
N PRO A 100 -12.72 6.80 -1.85
CA PRO A 100 -13.97 7.46 -1.47
C PRO A 100 -13.91 8.14 -0.10
N ARG A 101 -13.26 7.49 0.89
CA ARG A 101 -13.09 8.05 2.24
C ARG A 101 -12.19 9.28 2.24
N TRP A 102 -11.13 9.27 1.43
CA TRP A 102 -10.26 10.43 1.30
C TRP A 102 -10.99 11.63 0.66
N LEU A 103 -11.83 11.38 -0.35
CA LEU A 103 -12.69 12.41 -0.99
C LEU A 103 -13.70 12.98 0.02
N ALA A 104 -14.38 12.11 0.77
CA ALA A 104 -15.29 12.50 1.85
C ALA A 104 -14.59 13.38 2.91
N ARG A 105 -13.36 13.01 3.33
CA ARG A 105 -12.57 13.81 4.28
C ARG A 105 -12.21 15.20 3.77
N LYS A 106 -12.08 15.36 2.45
CA LYS A 106 -11.84 16.64 1.77
C LYS A 106 -13.13 17.43 1.48
N ASN A 107 -14.28 17.01 2.01
CA ASN A 107 -15.62 17.55 1.74
C ASN A 107 -16.07 17.43 0.27
N ARG A 108 -15.48 16.52 -0.52
CA ARG A 108 -15.88 16.23 -1.90
C ARG A 108 -16.84 15.04 -1.94
N TRP A 109 -18.05 15.25 -1.45
CA TRP A 109 -19.05 14.17 -1.27
C TRP A 109 -19.63 13.66 -2.60
N GLU A 110 -19.81 14.54 -3.58
CA GLU A 110 -20.30 14.20 -4.92
C GLU A 110 -19.35 13.25 -5.64
N ASP A 111 -18.05 13.52 -5.61
CA ASP A 111 -17.05 12.61 -6.18
C ASP A 111 -16.96 11.30 -5.38
N ALA A 112 -17.13 11.37 -4.05
CA ALA A 112 -17.05 10.18 -3.20
C ALA A 112 -18.17 9.19 -3.51
N ILE A 113 -19.41 9.66 -3.70
CA ILE A 113 -20.54 8.79 -4.05
C ILE A 113 -20.43 8.27 -5.49
N GLN A 114 -19.93 9.08 -6.42
CA GLN A 114 -19.69 8.63 -7.80
C GLN A 114 -18.67 7.48 -7.85
N VAL A 115 -17.52 7.64 -7.18
CA VAL A 115 -16.51 6.56 -7.13
C VAL A 115 -17.06 5.32 -6.43
N LEU A 116 -17.88 5.48 -5.38
CA LEU A 116 -18.51 4.37 -4.68
C LEU A 116 -19.50 3.62 -5.56
N ALA A 117 -20.27 4.35 -6.38
CA ALA A 117 -21.17 3.79 -7.37
C ALA A 117 -20.41 3.03 -8.47
N ASP A 118 -19.33 3.61 -9.00
CA ASP A 118 -18.47 2.98 -10.01
C ASP A 118 -17.82 1.69 -9.50
N LEU A 119 -17.43 1.64 -8.21
CA LEU A 119 -16.78 0.49 -7.59
C LEU A 119 -17.73 -0.65 -7.21
N HIS A 120 -18.90 -0.32 -6.65
CA HIS A 120 -19.78 -1.32 -6.01
C HIS A 120 -21.10 -1.57 -6.75
N ALA A 121 -21.51 -0.69 -7.65
CA ALA A 121 -22.82 -0.75 -8.31
C ALA A 121 -22.77 -0.47 -9.82
N ASN A 122 -21.59 -0.59 -10.46
CA ASN A 122 -21.39 -0.31 -11.89
C ASN A 122 -21.94 1.07 -12.33
N GLY A 123 -21.85 2.08 -11.46
CA GLY A 123 -22.30 3.45 -11.73
C GLY A 123 -23.71 3.79 -11.24
N ASP A 124 -24.42 2.88 -10.56
CA ASP A 124 -25.72 3.18 -9.94
C ASP A 124 -25.55 3.83 -8.56
N ILE A 125 -25.79 5.14 -8.50
CA ILE A 125 -25.68 5.98 -7.31
C ILE A 125 -26.79 5.68 -6.29
N GLU A 126 -27.97 5.26 -6.76
CA GLU A 126 -29.15 5.03 -5.91
C GLU A 126 -29.18 3.60 -5.35
N HIS A 127 -28.21 2.76 -5.72
CA HIS A 127 -28.16 1.39 -5.23
C HIS A 127 -28.06 1.37 -3.70
N PRO A 128 -28.92 0.62 -2.98
CA PRO A 128 -29.03 0.70 -1.52
C PRO A 128 -27.73 0.35 -0.78
N LYS A 129 -26.84 -0.45 -1.39
CA LYS A 129 -25.51 -0.73 -0.85
C LYS A 129 -24.58 0.50 -0.86
N VAL A 130 -24.62 1.30 -1.93
CA VAL A 130 -23.80 2.52 -2.08
C VAL A 130 -24.26 3.55 -1.07
N LEU A 131 -25.57 3.77 -0.95
CA LEU A 131 -26.13 4.71 0.01
C LEU A 131 -25.85 4.30 1.46
N ALA A 132 -25.93 3.01 1.79
CA ALA A 132 -25.58 2.50 3.11
C ALA A 132 -24.10 2.75 3.46
N GLU A 133 -23.19 2.49 2.52
CA GLU A 133 -21.76 2.76 2.71
C GLU A 133 -21.46 4.26 2.80
N TYR A 134 -22.13 5.10 2.02
CA TYR A 134 -22.04 6.55 2.11
C TYR A 134 -22.40 7.05 3.52
N ILE A 135 -23.53 6.59 4.08
CA ILE A 135 -23.98 6.96 5.43
C ILE A 135 -23.00 6.47 6.50
N GLU A 136 -22.42 5.27 6.34
CA GLU A 136 -21.39 4.78 7.26
C GLU A 136 -20.14 5.65 7.25
N ILE A 137 -19.67 6.05 6.06
CA ILE A 137 -18.51 6.93 5.91
C ILE A 137 -18.80 8.30 6.55
N GLU A 138 -19.97 8.88 6.32
CA GLU A 138 -20.40 10.15 6.91
C GLU A 138 -20.42 10.09 8.44
N LYS A 139 -21.04 9.06 9.01
CA LYS A 139 -21.09 8.85 10.46
C LYS A 139 -19.69 8.67 11.05
N ALA A 140 -18.83 7.87 10.43
CA ALA A 140 -17.46 7.66 10.88
C ALA A 140 -16.67 8.97 10.87
N LEU A 141 -16.80 9.77 9.81
CA LEU A 141 -16.08 11.04 9.68
C LEU A 141 -16.57 12.08 10.71
N ARG A 142 -17.88 12.11 10.96
CA ARG A 142 -18.48 12.98 11.98
C ARG A 142 -17.97 12.62 13.38
N PHE A 143 -17.96 11.33 13.70
CA PHE A 143 -17.40 10.82 14.95
C PHE A 143 -15.92 11.16 15.11
N GLU A 144 -15.10 10.99 14.06
CA GLU A 144 -13.69 11.39 14.07
C GLU A 144 -13.49 12.90 14.29
N ARG A 145 -14.36 13.76 13.74
CA ARG A 145 -14.34 15.21 13.96
C ARG A 145 -14.78 15.62 15.36
N GLU A 146 -15.78 14.94 15.91
CA GLU A 146 -16.30 15.21 17.25
C GLU A 146 -15.35 14.69 18.35
N GLU A 147 -14.70 13.54 18.11
CA GLU A 147 -13.74 12.96 19.05
C GLU A 147 -12.33 13.55 18.95
N ALA A 148 -12.03 14.39 17.95
CA ALA A 148 -10.75 15.01 17.56
C ALA A 148 -9.58 14.91 18.57
N THR A 149 -9.19 13.69 18.90
CA THR A 149 -8.03 13.35 19.71
C THR A 149 -6.98 12.83 18.74
N SER A 150 -6.73 13.59 17.66
CA SER A 150 -5.67 13.30 16.70
C SER A 150 -4.30 13.70 17.29
N SER A 151 -4.04 13.29 18.52
CA SER A 151 -2.72 13.47 19.09
C SER A 151 -1.99 12.15 18.95
N ALA A 152 -0.78 12.18 18.40
CA ALA A 152 0.15 11.04 18.47
C ALA A 152 0.30 10.52 19.91
N ARG A 153 0.00 11.36 20.90
CA ARG A 153 -0.08 11.03 22.33
C ARG A 153 -1.18 10.03 22.70
N ALA A 154 -2.28 9.96 21.95
CA ALA A 154 -3.36 9.00 22.16
C ALA A 154 -2.92 7.55 21.89
N LEU A 155 -1.93 7.35 21.01
CA LEU A 155 -1.35 6.03 20.75
C LEU A 155 -0.58 5.48 21.98
N PHE A 156 -0.07 6.36 22.83
CA PHE A 156 0.59 6.00 24.09
C PHE A 156 -0.38 5.84 25.26
N ALA A 157 -1.69 5.99 25.05
CA ALA A 157 -2.67 5.72 26.10
C ALA A 157 -2.64 4.23 26.51
N PRO A 158 -2.79 3.90 27.81
CA PRO A 158 -2.64 2.54 28.32
C PRO A 158 -3.62 1.54 27.68
N ARG A 159 -4.76 2.02 27.16
CA ARG A 159 -5.75 1.21 26.45
C ARG A 159 -5.34 0.88 25.00
N MET A 160 -4.52 1.73 24.36
CA MET A 160 -4.12 1.59 22.97
C MET A 160 -2.73 0.96 22.80
N ILE A 161 -1.84 1.14 23.79
CA ILE A 161 -0.46 0.66 23.73
C ILE A 161 -0.36 -0.85 23.48
N ARG A 162 -1.25 -1.66 24.07
CA ARG A 162 -1.30 -3.11 23.82
C ARG A 162 -1.63 -3.43 22.36
N ARG A 163 -2.53 -2.66 21.74
CA ARG A 163 -2.90 -2.84 20.32
C ARG A 163 -1.78 -2.37 19.40
N VAL A 164 -1.11 -1.27 19.75
CA VAL A 164 0.03 -0.74 18.98
C VAL A 164 1.21 -1.71 19.03
N ILE A 165 1.57 -2.23 20.21
CA ILE A 165 2.62 -3.25 20.36
C ILE A 165 2.29 -4.49 19.53
N LEU A 166 1.05 -5.00 19.63
CA LEU A 166 0.64 -6.19 18.89
C LEU A 166 0.70 -5.96 17.37
N GLY A 167 0.27 -4.78 16.89
CA GLY A 167 0.40 -4.39 15.49
C GLY A 167 1.84 -4.26 15.02
N MET A 168 2.72 -3.65 15.83
CA MET A 168 4.15 -3.55 15.53
C MET A 168 4.81 -4.93 15.51
N SER A 169 4.49 -5.81 16.46
CA SER A 169 5.00 -7.19 16.49
C SER A 169 4.59 -8.00 15.28
N ILE A 170 3.36 -7.82 14.77
CA ILE A 170 2.90 -8.51 13.54
C ILE A 170 3.63 -8.00 12.30
N GLN A 171 3.94 -6.69 12.24
CA GLN A 171 4.69 -6.12 11.11
C GLN A 171 6.20 -6.31 11.19
N MET A 172 6.72 -6.71 12.36
CA MET A 172 8.12 -7.04 12.59
C MET A 172 8.40 -8.47 12.10
N TRP A 173 8.26 -8.68 10.79
CA TRP A 173 8.76 -9.86 10.08
C TRP A 173 10.15 -9.57 9.52
#